data_AF-J2W5D2-F1
#
_entry.id   AF-J2W5D2-F1
#
_cell.length_a   1.000
_cell.length_b   1.000
_cell.length_c   1.000
_cell.angle_alpha   90.00
_cell.angle_beta   90.00
_cell.angle_gamma   90.00
#
_symmetry.space_group_name_H-M   'P 1'
#
loop_
_entity.id
_entity.type
_entity.pdbx_description
1 polymer ?
#
loop_
_entity_poly.entity_id
_entity_poly.type
_entity_poly.pdbx_seq_one_letter_code
_entity_poly.pdbx_strand_id
1 'polypeptide(L)' 'MNLVVTHAFGDYQVGNQISDEQTVAEILASEQAQFVVKVASSAPESPFAPAKSK' A
#
# COMPACT_ATOMS: atom_id res chain seq x y z
N MET A 1 4.81 -10.57 2.40
CA MET A 1 4.90 -9.16 2.83
C MET A 1 4.01 -8.38 1.90
N ASN A 2 3.13 -7.50 2.39
CA ASN A 2 2.13 -6.88 1.52
C ASN A 2 2.42 -5.38 1.42
N LEU A 3 2.15 -4.79 0.28
CA LEU A 3 2.17 -3.34 0.10
C LEU A 3 0.74 -2.83 0.04
N VAL A 4 0.49 -1.68 0.65
CA VAL A 4 -0.75 -0.92 0.46
C VAL A 4 -0.41 0.35 -0.28
N VAL A 5 -1.13 0.62 -1.36
CA VAL A 5 -0.98 1.85 -2.12
C VAL A 5 -1.55 3.03 -1.34
N THR A 6 -0.73 4.04 -1.07
CA THR A 6 -1.14 5.27 -0.38
C THR A 6 -1.37 6.42 -1.35
N HIS A 7 -0.80 6.35 -2.55
CA HIS A 7 -0.99 7.31 -3.61
C HIS A 7 -1.27 6.57 -4.91
N ALA A 8 -2.27 6.97 -5.69
CA ALA A 8 -2.58 6.27 -6.94
C ALA A 8 -1.42 6.43 -7.95
N PHE A 9 -1.06 5.35 -8.64
CA PHE A 9 -0.07 5.32 -9.71
C PHE A 9 -0.34 4.16 -10.67
N GLY A 10 -0.09 4.36 -11.96
CA GLY A 10 -0.42 3.36 -13.00
C GLY A 10 -1.89 2.96 -12.91
N ASP A 11 -2.15 1.65 -12.80
CA ASP A 11 -3.47 1.06 -12.59
C ASP A 11 -3.83 0.85 -11.10
N TYR A 12 -2.92 1.17 -10.18
CA TYR A 12 -3.14 0.98 -8.75
C TYR A 12 -3.75 2.23 -8.11
N GLN A 13 -4.86 2.01 -7.39
CA GLN A 13 -5.55 3.05 -6.64
C GLN A 13 -5.15 3.05 -5.17
N VAL A 14 -5.38 4.17 -4.48
CA VAL A 14 -5.17 4.27 -3.03
C VAL A 14 -6.03 3.24 -2.30
N GLY A 15 -5.42 2.52 -1.36
CA GLY A 15 -6.04 1.43 -0.61
C GLY A 15 -5.89 0.07 -1.26
N ASN A 16 -5.37 -0.01 -2.49
CA ASN A 16 -5.16 -1.29 -3.16
C ASN A 16 -4.02 -2.07 -2.50
N GLN A 17 -4.22 -3.38 -2.33
CA GLN A 17 -3.23 -4.28 -1.72
C GLN A 17 -2.46 -5.05 -2.79
N ILE A 18 -1.14 -5.01 -2.68
CA ILE A 18 -0.21 -5.71 -3.55
C ILE A 18 0.49 -6.76 -2.70
N SER A 19 0.12 -8.02 -2.91
CA SER A 19 0.68 -9.17 -2.20
C SER A 19 1.58 -10.04 -3.11
N ASP A 20 1.65 -9.71 -4.40
CA ASP A 20 2.46 -10.43 -5.37
C ASP A 20 3.95 -10.08 -5.20
N GLU A 21 4.78 -11.08 -4.97
CA GLU A 21 6.17 -10.88 -4.58
C GLU A 21 7.02 -10.24 -5.69
N GLN A 22 6.74 -10.57 -6.96
CA GLN A 22 7.42 -9.91 -8.09
C GLN A 22 7.03 -8.45 -8.19
N THR A 23 5.73 -8.16 -8.17
CA THR A 23 5.20 -6.80 -8.24
C THR A 23 5.70 -5.95 -7.07
N VAL A 24 5.74 -6.53 -5.86
CA VAL A 24 6.29 -5.87 -4.67
C VAL A 24 7.77 -5.53 -4.86
N ALA A 25 8.58 -6.46 -5.40
CA ALA A 25 9.98 -6.21 -5.66
C ALA A 25 10.20 -5.12 -6.74
N GLU A 26 9.42 -5.14 -7.81
CA GLU A 26 9.49 -4.13 -8.89
C GLU A 26 9.12 -2.72 -8.40
N ILE A 27 8.05 -2.61 -7.62
CA ILE A 27 7.61 -1.34 -7.04
C ILE A 27 8.64 -0.81 -6.04
N LEU A 28 9.21 -1.69 -5.21
CA LEU A 28 10.24 -1.31 -4.24
C LEU A 28 11.58 -0.96 -4.89
N ALA A 29 11.88 -1.53 -6.05
CA ALA A 29 13.05 -1.20 -6.85
C ALA A 29 12.89 0.10 -7.66
N SER A 30 11.67 0.64 -7.71
CA SER A 30 11.30 1.83 -8.48
C SER A 30 10.97 3.04 -7.59
N GLU A 31 10.81 4.21 -8.22
CA GLU A 31 10.33 5.43 -7.55
C GLU A 31 8.92 5.28 -6.96
N GLN A 32 8.18 4.23 -7.34
CA GLN A 32 6.85 3.93 -6.81
C GLN A 32 6.88 3.46 -5.35
N ALA A 33 8.04 3.10 -4.81
CA ALA A 33 8.23 2.74 -3.41
C ALA A 33 7.73 3.82 -2.44
N GLN A 34 7.72 5.10 -2.86
CA GLN A 34 7.23 6.22 -2.06
C GLN A 34 5.69 6.33 -2.01
N PHE A 35 4.99 5.66 -2.94
CA PHE A 35 3.53 5.66 -3.06
C PHE A 35 2.86 4.44 -2.41
N VAL A 36 3.66 3.62 -1.73
CA VAL A 36 3.21 2.38 -1.08
C VAL A 36 3.78 2.29 0.32
N VAL A 37 3.05 1.61 1.21
CA VAL A 37 3.52 1.28 2.55
C VAL A 37 3.64 -0.22 2.73
N LYS A 38 4.74 -0.62 3.37
CA LYS A 38 5.01 -2.00 3.76
C LYS A 38 4.12 -2.38 4.95
N VAL A 39 3.25 -3.35 4.72
CA VAL A 39 2.36 -3.90 5.74
C VAL A 39 2.83 -5.32 6.05
N ALA A 40 3.25 -5.54 7.30
CA ALA A 40 3.47 -6.89 7.79
C ALA A 40 2.10 -7.61 7.79
N SER A 41 2.05 -8.83 7.24
CA SER A 41 0.82 -9.62 7.13
C SER A 41 0.39 -10.19 8.49
N SER A 42 0.26 -9.32 9.49
CA SER A 42 -0.17 -9.62 10.84
C SER A 42 -1.30 -8.66 11.20
N ALA A 43 -2.52 -9.16 11.04
CA ALA A 43 -3.81 -8.60 11.46
C ALA A 43 -4.32 -7.32 10.75
N PRO A 44 -5.63 -7.27 10.43
CA PRO A 44 -6.27 -6.13 9.78
C PRO A 44 -6.55 -5.02 10.80
N GLU A 45 -5.58 -4.14 11.05
CA GLU A 45 -5.89 -2.84 11.62
C GLU A 45 -5.93 -1.82 10.49
N SER A 46 -7.15 -1.60 9.98
CA SER A 46 -7.49 -0.59 8.98
C SER A 46 -6.89 0.78 9.33
N PRO A 47 -6.06 1.40 8.48
CA PRO A 47 -5.69 2.80 8.66
C PRO A 47 -6.75 3.77 8.13
N PHE A 48 -7.90 3.28 7.62
CA PHE A 48 -9.04 4.13 7.27
C PHE A 48 -9.92 4.41 8.49
N ALA A 49 -9.36 5.09 9.50
CA ALA A 49 -10.18 5.90 10.39
C ALA A 49 -10.30 7.28 9.72
N PRO A 50 -11.43 7.64 9.07
CA PRO A 50 -11.64 9.02 8.70
C PRO A 50 -11.66 9.82 9.99
N ALA A 51 -10.76 10.81 10.09
CA ALA A 51 -10.82 11.85 11.10
C ALA A 51 -12.22 12.48 11.06
N LYS A 52 -13.10 12.10 11.99
CA LYS A 52 -14.23 12.93 12.40
C LYS A 52 -13.85 13.57 13.72
N SER A 53 -13.18 14.71 13.59
CA SER A 53 -13.28 15.80 14.54
C SER A 53 -14.77 16.13 14.74
N LYS A 54 -15.26 16.04 15.98
CA LYS A 54 -16.28 16.96 16.51
C LYS A 54 -16.29 16.94 18.02
#